data_AF-A0A8H5IKR0-F1
#
_entry.id   AF-A0A8H5IKR0-F1
#
_cell.length_a   1.000
_cell.length_b   1.000
_cell.length_c   1.000
_cell.angle_alpha   90.00
_cell.angle_beta   90.00
_cell.angle_gamma   90.00
#
_symmetry.space_group_name_H-M   'P 1'
#
loop_
_entity.id
_entity.type
_entity.pdbx_description
1 polymer ?
#
loop_
_entity_poly.entity_id
_entity_poly.type
_entity_poly.pdbx_seq_one_letter_code
_entity_poly.pdbx_strand_id
1 'polypeptide(L)'
;MVWNLILMWHTLTLEQFMDVNNALSSIRCLNDILERLPWEQSDRPYATTNLRRNSLGALRDMATKALISQMEHMLDCPRFKSDLRGHSIHEPFITLEMLLCNLSEDVPLDIELKYPLLYEAEDSQMDTFAFDINHFLDKILYVVYSFAGPRRRIIFSSFSPEICMVLVAKQQPYPVLFLNDSSNCTAGDMRATSLQTAVRFAHRFGLAGVAMASEPFIASPGLAGFVRRQGLYTATYGPLNDDAEGLELQAKAGIDLIVVNKVKHARQVLGQVQGLRMQPKSSQLNTDTAEPCFLRQ
;
A
#
# COMPACT_ATOMS: atom_id res chain seq x y z
N MET A 1 0.01 -5.03 -2.36
CA MET A 1 -0.50 -5.67 -1.13
C MET A 1 -1.10 -4.56 -0.30
N VAL A 2 -2.43 -4.43 -0.35
CA VAL A 2 -3.17 -3.38 0.37
C VAL A 2 -3.60 -3.98 1.71
N TRP A 3 -3.13 -3.38 2.79
CA TRP A 3 -3.37 -3.84 4.17
C TRP A 3 -4.80 -3.51 4.59
N ASN A 4 -5.71 -4.49 4.54
CA ASN A 4 -7.12 -4.33 4.91
C ASN A 4 -7.44 -4.78 6.35
N LEU A 5 -6.44 -4.81 7.23
CA LEU A 5 -6.60 -5.33 8.59
C LEU A 5 -7.03 -4.29 9.65
N ILE A 6 -7.18 -3.03 9.26
CA ILE A 6 -7.30 -1.91 10.22
C ILE A 6 -8.65 -1.88 10.94
N LEU A 7 -9.70 -2.52 10.39
CA LEU A 7 -11.01 -2.53 11.05
C LEU A 7 -11.07 -3.38 12.32
N MET A 8 -10.28 -4.46 12.43
CA MET A 8 -10.43 -5.41 13.54
C MET A 8 -9.97 -4.88 14.91
N TRP A 9 -9.23 -3.76 14.98
CA TRP A 9 -8.37 -3.47 16.15
C TRP A 9 -8.60 -2.11 16.81
N HIS A 10 -9.61 -1.34 16.37
CA HIS A 10 -9.94 -0.03 16.92
C HIS A 10 -10.35 -0.08 18.41
N THR A 11 -10.61 -1.26 18.97
CA THR A 11 -10.95 -1.49 20.38
C THR A 11 -9.74 -1.81 21.27
N LEU A 12 -8.53 -1.93 20.70
CA LEU A 12 -7.32 -2.30 21.43
C LEU A 12 -6.38 -1.11 21.62
N THR A 13 -5.81 -0.98 22.82
CA THR A 13 -4.70 -0.06 23.05
C THR A 13 -3.43 -0.53 22.33
N LEU A 14 -2.51 0.38 22.02
CA LEU A 14 -1.23 0.03 21.39
C LEU A 14 -0.44 -1.00 22.21
N GLU A 15 -0.46 -0.91 23.54
CA GLU A 15 0.21 -1.89 24.40
C GLU A 15 -0.44 -3.28 24.29
N GLN A 16 -1.77 -3.35 24.29
CA GLN A 16 -2.49 -4.61 24.07
C GLN A 16 -2.22 -5.19 22.68
N PHE A 17 -2.19 -4.33 21.65
CA PHE A 17 -1.83 -4.72 20.29
C PHE A 17 -0.42 -5.34 20.24
N MET A 18 0.57 -4.64 20.81
CA MET A 18 1.95 -5.08 20.79
C MET A 18 2.15 -6.35 21.62
N ASP A 19 1.42 -6.49 22.72
CA ASP A 19 1.41 -7.70 23.54
C ASP A 19 0.84 -8.91 22.78
N VAL A 20 -0.26 -8.74 22.05
CA VAL A 20 -0.82 -9.77 21.16
C VAL A 20 0.18 -10.12 20.07
N ASN A 21 0.80 -9.12 19.44
CA ASN A 21 1.80 -9.32 18.40
C ASN A 21 3.05 -10.07 18.90
N ASN A 22 3.52 -9.73 20.10
CA ASN A 22 4.65 -10.39 20.76
C ASN A 22 4.30 -11.81 21.21
N ALA A 23 3.07 -12.04 21.66
CA ALA A 23 2.58 -13.38 22.00
C ALA A 23 2.54 -14.28 20.76
N LEU A 24 2.04 -13.79 19.62
CA LEU A 24 2.08 -14.49 18.34
C LEU A 24 3.52 -14.84 17.91
N SER A 25 4.45 -13.89 18.08
CA SER A 25 5.89 -14.12 17.81
C SER A 25 6.50 -15.20 18.72
N SER A 26 6.10 -15.23 19.99
CA SER A 26 6.62 -16.18 20.98
C SER A 26 6.08 -17.60 20.79
N ILE A 27 4.80 -17.73 20.39
CA ILE A 27 4.19 -19.01 20.01
C ILE A 27 4.95 -19.62 18.82
N ARG A 28 5.40 -18.79 17.87
CA ARG A 28 6.25 -19.27 16.76
C ARG A 28 7.60 -19.79 17.25
N CYS A 29 8.29 -19.08 18.15
CA CYS A 29 9.56 -19.57 18.70
C CYS A 29 9.39 -20.93 19.39
N LEU A 30 8.28 -21.13 20.11
CA LEU A 30 7.94 -22.43 20.71
C LEU A 30 7.62 -23.50 19.65
N ASN A 31 6.91 -23.15 18.58
CA ASN A 31 6.62 -24.09 17.48
C ASN A 31 7.86 -24.44 16.66
N ASP A 32 8.76 -23.49 16.37
CA ASP A 32 10.06 -23.75 15.73
C ASP A 32 10.99 -24.61 16.61
N ILE A 33 10.86 -24.51 17.95
CA ILE A 33 11.57 -25.38 18.91
C ILE A 33 10.91 -26.78 18.99
N LEU A 34 9.58 -26.87 18.88
CA LEU A 34 8.83 -28.12 18.90
C LEU A 34 8.91 -28.90 17.56
N GLU A 35 9.09 -28.21 16.44
CA GLU A 35 9.34 -28.82 15.12
C GLU A 35 10.76 -29.38 14.96
N ARG A 36 11.70 -29.02 15.86
CA ARG A 36 12.99 -29.70 15.95
C ARG A 36 12.83 -31.08 16.62
N LEU A 37 12.66 -32.09 15.77
CA LEU A 37 12.56 -33.49 16.16
C LEU A 37 13.84 -34.03 16.87
N PRO A 38 13.70 -35.07 17.72
CA PRO A 38 14.54 -35.29 18.90
C PRO A 38 15.91 -35.95 18.70
N TRP A 39 16.57 -35.84 17.55
CA TRP A 39 17.82 -36.59 17.30
C TRP A 39 19.02 -35.81 16.75
N GLU A 40 18.95 -34.47 16.67
CA GLU A 40 20.18 -33.65 16.58
C GLU A 40 20.75 -33.38 17.99
N GLN A 41 21.19 -34.46 18.65
CA GLN A 41 22.09 -34.38 19.80
C GLN A 41 23.33 -35.22 19.50
N SER A 42 24.37 -34.57 18.97
CA SER A 42 25.73 -35.03 19.19
C SER A 42 26.63 -33.82 19.43
N ASP A 43 27.29 -33.86 20.57
CA ASP A 43 28.49 -33.11 20.95
C ASP A 43 28.40 -31.74 21.67
N ARG A 44 28.04 -31.83 22.97
CA ARG A 44 28.72 -31.25 24.18
C ARG A 44 28.74 -29.71 24.40
N PRO A 45 29.09 -29.20 25.61
CA PRO A 45 28.43 -29.41 26.90
C PRO A 45 28.21 -28.10 27.72
N TYR A 46 27.26 -28.17 28.66
CA TYR A 46 27.20 -27.49 29.96
C TYR A 46 27.41 -25.95 30.06
N ALA A 47 26.30 -25.22 30.14
CA ALA A 47 26.17 -24.06 31.02
C ALA A 47 24.75 -24.03 31.60
N THR A 48 24.59 -24.64 32.78
CA THR A 48 23.40 -24.53 33.63
C THR A 48 23.31 -23.10 34.14
N THR A 49 22.49 -22.27 33.50
CA THR A 49 21.94 -21.08 34.15
C THR A 49 20.53 -21.41 34.63
N ASN A 50 20.46 -21.71 35.93
CA ASN A 50 19.22 -21.87 36.67
C ASN A 50 18.31 -20.66 36.46
N LEU A 51 17.22 -20.82 35.71
CA LEU A 51 16.05 -19.95 35.83
C LEU A 51 15.02 -20.60 36.75
N ARG A 52 15.20 -20.40 38.06
CA ARG A 52 14.07 -20.38 38.99
C ARG A 52 13.44 -19.00 38.94
N ARG A 53 12.26 -18.87 38.34
CA ARG A 53 11.26 -17.86 38.74
C ARG A 53 9.86 -18.47 38.68
N ASN A 54 9.36 -18.84 39.86
CA ASN A 54 7.93 -18.87 40.14
C ASN A 54 7.38 -17.45 39.93
N SER A 55 6.38 -17.26 39.07
CA SER A 55 5.29 -16.28 39.24
C SER A 55 4.32 -16.30 38.03
N LEU A 56 3.05 -16.64 38.28
CA LEU A 56 1.84 -16.10 37.63
C LEU A 56 1.73 -16.16 36.08
N GLY A 57 2.04 -17.29 35.45
CA GLY A 57 1.95 -17.47 33.98
C GLY A 57 0.61 -17.94 33.40
N ALA A 58 -0.45 -18.16 34.21
CA ALA A 58 -1.68 -18.81 33.72
C ALA A 58 -2.83 -17.85 33.36
N LEU A 59 -2.78 -16.57 33.77
CA LEU A 59 -3.88 -15.63 33.53
C LEU A 59 -3.83 -14.96 32.15
N ARG A 60 -2.67 -14.95 31.50
CA ARG A 60 -2.42 -14.22 30.24
C ARG A 60 -2.91 -14.99 29.00
N ASP A 61 -3.06 -16.31 29.09
CA ASP A 61 -3.46 -17.18 27.97
C ASP A 61 -4.97 -17.11 27.66
N MET A 62 -5.81 -16.99 28.70
CA MET A 62 -7.27 -16.86 28.54
C MET A 62 -7.69 -15.51 27.94
N ALA A 63 -7.06 -14.41 28.38
CA ALA A 63 -7.34 -13.08 27.84
C ALA A 63 -6.92 -12.98 26.36
N THR A 64 -5.77 -13.54 26.01
CA THR A 64 -5.28 -13.58 24.63
C THR A 64 -6.18 -14.45 23.74
N LYS A 65 -6.64 -15.61 24.24
CA LYS A 65 -7.59 -16.48 23.52
C LYS A 65 -8.99 -15.84 23.37
N ALA A 66 -9.49 -15.16 24.39
CA ALA A 66 -10.77 -14.45 24.32
C ALA A 66 -10.72 -13.30 23.29
N LEU A 67 -9.59 -12.61 23.21
CA LEU A 67 -9.35 -11.50 22.30
C LEU A 67 -9.17 -11.99 20.85
N ILE A 68 -8.48 -13.13 20.65
CA ILE A 68 -8.43 -13.84 19.35
C ILE A 68 -9.84 -14.32 18.93
N SER A 69 -10.68 -14.78 19.86
CA SER A 69 -12.06 -15.19 19.56
C SER A 69 -12.99 -14.02 19.22
N GLN A 70 -12.81 -12.85 19.87
CA GLN A 70 -13.51 -11.62 19.48
C GLN A 70 -13.08 -11.16 18.08
N MET A 71 -11.80 -11.33 17.76
CA MET A 71 -11.22 -11.06 16.44
C MET A 71 -11.84 -11.94 15.34
N GLU A 72 -12.21 -13.19 15.64
CA GLU A 72 -12.89 -14.09 14.69
C GLU A 72 -14.33 -13.63 14.36
N HIS A 73 -15.04 -13.02 15.31
CA HIS A 73 -16.45 -12.66 15.17
C HIS A 73 -16.68 -11.36 14.36
N MET A 74 -15.63 -10.61 14.04
CA MET A 74 -15.64 -9.40 13.21
C MET A 74 -15.31 -9.67 11.74
N LEU A 75 -15.04 -10.93 11.37
CA LEU A 75 -14.57 -11.35 10.03
C LEU A 75 -15.67 -11.44 8.96
N ASP A 76 -16.95 -11.29 9.32
CA ASP A 76 -18.10 -11.49 8.41
C ASP A 76 -18.45 -10.27 7.53
N CYS A 77 -17.54 -9.28 7.40
CA CYS A 77 -17.79 -8.12 6.53
C CYS A 77 -17.25 -8.35 5.09
N PRO A 78 -18.11 -8.57 4.08
CA PRO A 78 -17.68 -8.92 2.71
C PRO A 78 -16.95 -7.78 1.96
N ARG A 79 -16.95 -6.56 2.51
CA ARG A 79 -16.28 -5.38 1.93
C ARG A 79 -14.78 -5.33 2.17
N PHE A 80 -14.27 -6.11 3.13
CA PHE A 80 -12.86 -6.10 3.53
C PHE A 80 -12.20 -7.41 3.14
N LYS A 81 -11.38 -7.34 2.08
CA LYS A 81 -10.48 -8.44 1.74
C LYS A 81 -9.34 -8.45 2.76
N SER A 82 -9.58 -9.02 3.92
CA SER A 82 -8.50 -9.48 4.80
C SER A 82 -7.49 -10.24 3.96
N ASP A 83 -6.19 -10.04 4.18
CA ASP A 83 -5.14 -10.82 3.52
C ASP A 83 -5.10 -12.24 4.11
N LEU A 84 -6.25 -12.91 4.16
CA LEU A 84 -6.43 -14.30 4.51
C LEU A 84 -6.14 -15.08 3.24
N ARG A 85 -4.86 -15.36 3.00
CA ARG A 85 -4.46 -16.43 2.06
C ARG A 85 -4.81 -17.81 2.63
N GLY A 86 -6.05 -18.04 3.08
CA GLY A 86 -6.52 -19.32 3.62
C GLY A 86 -5.74 -19.85 4.85
N HIS A 87 -4.80 -19.07 5.37
CA HIS A 87 -4.04 -19.32 6.59
C HIS A 87 -4.28 -18.08 7.43
N SER A 88 -4.85 -18.27 8.62
CA SER A 88 -4.95 -17.27 9.67
C SER A 88 -3.64 -16.47 9.74
N ILE A 89 -3.73 -15.16 9.91
CA ILE A 89 -2.56 -14.27 9.98
C ILE A 89 -1.73 -14.71 11.20
N HIS A 90 -0.72 -15.54 10.95
CA HIS A 90 0.19 -16.09 11.97
C HIS A 90 1.57 -15.44 11.94
N GLU A 91 1.77 -14.40 11.11
CA GLU A 91 3.00 -13.61 11.10
C GLU A 91 2.84 -12.32 11.93
N PRO A 92 3.85 -11.94 12.73
CA PRO A 92 3.79 -10.72 13.50
C PRO A 92 3.78 -9.48 12.62
N PHE A 93 3.01 -8.48 13.02
CA PHE A 93 2.96 -7.18 12.36
C PHE A 93 4.32 -6.51 12.41
N ILE A 94 4.76 -6.05 11.24
CA ILE A 94 5.93 -5.20 11.09
C ILE A 94 5.53 -3.75 11.41
N THR A 95 6.31 -3.08 12.25
CA THR A 95 6.14 -1.64 12.49
C THR A 95 6.72 -0.85 11.32
N LEU A 96 6.22 0.37 11.10
CA LEU A 96 6.78 1.26 10.07
C LEU A 96 8.27 1.54 10.30
N GLU A 97 8.68 1.70 11.56
CA GLU A 97 10.09 1.85 11.94
C GLU A 97 10.93 0.64 11.48
N MET A 98 10.48 -0.58 11.83
CA MET A 98 11.20 -1.80 11.48
C MET A 98 11.26 -2.01 9.95
N LEU A 99 10.20 -1.65 9.23
CA LEU A 99 10.20 -1.65 7.77
C LEU A 99 11.26 -0.67 7.21
N LEU A 100 11.29 0.57 7.70
CA LEU A 100 12.19 1.60 7.20
C LEU A 100 13.67 1.30 7.49
N CYS A 101 13.95 0.67 8.63
CA CYS A 101 15.30 0.23 9.02
C CYS A 101 15.79 -0.97 8.22
N ASN A 102 14.90 -1.93 7.89
CA ASN A 102 15.29 -3.16 7.21
C ASN A 102 15.27 -3.05 5.67
N LEU A 103 14.48 -2.12 5.12
CA LEU A 103 14.41 -1.90 3.69
C LEU A 103 15.59 -1.05 3.22
N SER A 104 16.11 -1.29 2.01
CA SER A 104 17.10 -0.40 1.39
C SER A 104 16.51 1.00 1.13
N GLU A 105 17.31 2.06 1.23
CA GLU A 105 16.91 3.43 0.90
C GLU A 105 16.63 3.63 -0.60
N ASP A 106 17.18 2.78 -1.46
CA ASP A 106 17.00 2.90 -2.92
C ASP A 106 15.59 2.45 -3.37
N VAL A 107 14.87 1.74 -2.51
CA VAL A 107 13.51 1.29 -2.77
C VAL A 107 12.52 2.41 -2.42
N PRO A 108 11.77 2.94 -3.41
CA PRO A 108 10.74 3.94 -3.14
C PRO A 108 9.54 3.30 -2.44
N LEU A 109 8.83 4.10 -1.64
CA LEU A 109 7.64 3.67 -0.90
C LEU A 109 6.41 4.50 -1.25
N ASP A 110 5.28 3.83 -1.32
CA ASP A 110 3.94 4.42 -1.23
C ASP A 110 3.35 4.03 0.13
N ILE A 111 3.14 5.01 0.99
CA ILE A 111 2.60 4.83 2.34
C ILE A 111 1.14 5.27 2.32
N GLU A 112 0.25 4.28 2.22
CA GLU A 112 -1.18 4.48 2.34
C GLU A 112 -1.58 4.68 3.80
N LEU A 113 -2.12 5.86 4.13
CA LEU A 113 -2.64 6.20 5.44
C LEU A 113 -4.12 5.88 5.52
N LYS A 114 -4.44 4.85 6.28
CA LYS A 114 -5.80 4.43 6.56
C LYS A 114 -6.25 4.99 7.89
N TYR A 115 -7.26 5.85 7.83
CA TYR A 115 -7.88 6.48 8.99
C TYR A 115 -9.38 6.17 8.98
N PRO A 116 -10.00 5.85 10.12
CA PRO A 116 -11.42 5.49 10.17
C PRO A 116 -12.31 6.59 9.57
N LEU A 117 -13.07 6.24 8.54
CA LEU A 117 -14.07 7.12 7.96
C LEU A 117 -15.41 6.91 8.68
N LEU A 118 -16.09 8.00 9.04
CA LEU A 118 -17.29 7.94 9.87
C LEU A 118 -18.41 7.09 9.25
N TYR A 119 -18.62 7.22 7.93
CA TYR A 119 -19.64 6.44 7.22
C TYR A 119 -19.31 4.94 7.16
N GLU A 120 -18.03 4.56 7.17
CA GLU A 120 -17.62 3.15 7.19
C GLU A 120 -17.86 2.53 8.57
N ALA A 121 -17.71 3.33 9.63
CA ALA A 121 -18.00 2.93 11.00
C ALA A 121 -19.52 2.69 11.20
N GLU A 122 -20.36 3.53 10.61
CA GLU A 122 -21.83 3.37 10.62
C GLU A 122 -22.27 2.10 9.90
N ASP A 123 -21.78 1.87 8.67
CA ASP A 123 -22.08 0.66 7.89
C ASP A 123 -21.64 -0.63 8.61
N SER A 124 -20.58 -0.54 9.42
CA SER A 124 -19.96 -1.69 10.10
C SER A 124 -20.37 -1.84 11.57
N GLN A 125 -21.31 -1.03 12.08
CA GLN A 125 -21.73 -1.00 13.49
C GLN A 125 -20.56 -0.90 14.48
N MET A 126 -19.53 -0.13 14.13
CA MET A 126 -18.33 0.07 14.95
C MET A 126 -18.54 1.23 15.92
N ASP A 127 -17.87 1.20 17.07
CA ASP A 127 -17.77 2.37 17.94
C ASP A 127 -17.07 3.51 17.18
N THR A 128 -17.67 4.71 17.21
CA THR A 128 -17.17 5.92 16.55
C THR A 128 -16.01 6.54 17.33
N PHE A 129 -14.92 5.79 17.49
CA PHE A 129 -13.71 6.30 18.11
C PHE A 129 -12.78 6.92 17.04
N ALA A 130 -12.90 8.23 16.86
CA ALA A 130 -12.01 9.00 16.00
C ALA A 130 -10.82 9.53 16.81
N PHE A 131 -9.61 9.03 16.52
CA PHE A 131 -8.37 9.54 17.11
C PHE A 131 -8.05 10.94 16.57
N ASP A 132 -7.41 11.81 17.36
CA ASP A 132 -6.96 13.11 16.85
C ASP A 132 -6.05 12.94 15.62
N ILE A 133 -6.51 13.48 14.49
CA ILE A 133 -5.81 13.43 13.20
C ILE A 133 -4.40 14.00 13.33
N ASN A 134 -4.22 15.05 14.14
CA ASN A 134 -2.88 15.63 14.35
C ASN A 134 -1.97 14.62 15.04
N HIS A 135 -2.43 14.03 16.14
CA HIS A 135 -1.65 13.03 16.86
C HIS A 135 -1.30 11.83 15.96
N PHE A 136 -2.27 11.33 15.19
CA PHE A 136 -2.07 10.23 14.25
C PHE A 136 -0.97 10.55 13.22
N LEU A 137 -1.08 11.70 12.55
CA LEU A 137 -0.13 12.10 11.52
C LEU A 137 1.24 12.47 12.10
N ASP A 138 1.29 13.13 13.25
CA ASP A 138 2.55 13.54 13.88
C ASP A 138 3.39 12.31 14.27
N LYS A 139 2.76 11.25 14.76
CA LYS A 139 3.46 9.99 15.05
C LYS A 139 4.03 9.34 13.80
N ILE A 140 3.26 9.29 12.72
CA ILE A 140 3.71 8.68 11.45
C ILE A 140 4.85 9.51 10.83
N LEU A 141 4.68 10.83 10.76
CA LEU A 141 5.70 11.74 10.23
C LEU A 141 6.98 11.69 11.07
N TYR A 142 6.86 11.61 12.40
CA TYR A 142 8.03 11.44 13.27
C TYR A 142 8.82 10.19 12.91
N VAL A 143 8.16 9.04 12.74
CA VAL A 143 8.81 7.78 12.35
C VAL A 143 9.44 7.90 10.96
N VAL A 144 8.70 8.44 9.99
CA VAL A 144 9.22 8.61 8.62
C VAL A 144 10.46 9.50 8.62
N TYR A 145 10.43 10.66 9.26
CA TYR A 145 11.59 11.56 9.31
C TYR A 145 12.77 11.01 10.09
N SER A 146 12.53 10.18 11.09
CA SER A 146 13.59 9.58 11.89
C SER A 146 14.28 8.42 11.18
N PHE A 147 13.55 7.62 10.40
CA PHE A 147 14.04 6.33 9.91
C PHE A 147 14.05 6.17 8.38
N ALA A 148 13.40 7.06 7.61
CA ALA A 148 13.35 6.92 6.16
C ALA A 148 14.70 7.13 5.47
N GLY A 149 15.61 7.87 6.09
CA GLY A 149 16.86 8.30 5.48
C GLY A 149 16.68 9.44 4.46
N PRO A 150 17.76 10.12 4.06
CA PRO A 150 17.68 11.34 3.25
C PRO A 150 17.40 11.09 1.76
N ARG A 151 17.63 9.87 1.27
CA ARG A 151 17.54 9.53 -0.17
C ARG A 151 16.25 8.83 -0.56
N ARG A 152 15.54 8.24 0.40
CA ARG A 152 14.37 7.41 0.12
C ARG A 152 13.24 8.28 -0.42
N ARG A 153 12.71 7.89 -1.58
CA ARG A 153 11.55 8.53 -2.19
C ARG A 153 10.28 7.94 -1.58
N ILE A 154 9.43 8.80 -1.04
CA ILE A 154 8.18 8.41 -0.39
C ILE A 154 7.04 9.20 -1.01
N ILE A 155 5.94 8.51 -1.29
CA ILE A 155 4.64 9.09 -1.61
C ILE A 155 3.71 8.73 -0.46
N PHE A 156 2.87 9.67 -0.05
CA PHE A 156 1.75 9.36 0.83
C PHE A 156 0.45 9.30 0.04
N SER A 157 -0.43 8.42 0.46
CA SER A 157 -1.76 8.28 -0.15
C SER A 157 -2.83 8.08 0.93
N SER A 158 -4.07 8.55 0.71
CA SER A 158 -5.19 8.27 1.61
C SER A 158 -6.54 8.39 0.89
N PHE A 159 -7.51 7.56 1.31
CA PHE A 159 -8.92 7.70 0.92
C PHE A 159 -9.63 8.80 1.71
N SER A 160 -9.07 9.24 2.84
CA SER A 160 -9.66 10.29 3.66
C SER A 160 -9.22 11.68 3.19
N PRO A 161 -10.16 12.52 2.73
CA PRO A 161 -9.81 13.89 2.35
C PRO A 161 -9.22 14.70 3.51
N GLU A 162 -9.68 14.47 4.74
CA GLU A 162 -9.16 15.14 5.94
C GLU A 162 -7.69 14.82 6.19
N ILE A 163 -7.32 13.54 6.04
CA ILE A 163 -5.93 13.11 6.13
C ILE A 163 -5.08 13.78 5.06
N CYS A 164 -5.54 13.78 3.79
CA CYS A 164 -4.80 14.43 2.70
C CYS A 164 -4.56 15.93 2.96
N MET A 165 -5.58 16.66 3.43
CA MET A 165 -5.46 18.09 3.70
C MET A 165 -4.47 18.39 4.83
N VAL A 166 -4.62 17.70 5.97
CA VAL A 166 -3.74 17.93 7.12
C VAL A 166 -2.31 17.49 6.81
N LEU A 167 -2.13 16.40 6.05
CA LEU A 167 -0.82 15.91 5.67
C LEU A 167 -0.08 16.92 4.79
N VAL A 168 -0.72 17.51 3.77
CA VAL A 168 -0.08 18.55 2.94
C VAL A 168 0.24 19.82 3.75
N ALA A 169 -0.56 20.14 4.76
CA ALA A 169 -0.25 21.26 5.65
C ALA A 169 0.93 20.98 6.59
N LYS A 170 1.09 19.73 7.06
CA LYS A 170 2.14 19.33 8.02
C LYS A 170 3.49 19.03 7.38
N GLN A 171 3.52 18.63 6.11
CA GLN A 171 4.76 18.29 5.42
C GLN A 171 4.79 18.80 3.99
N GLN A 172 6.00 19.06 3.49
CA GLN A 172 6.30 19.51 2.14
C GLN A 172 7.18 18.56 1.30
N PRO A 173 8.12 17.78 1.88
CA PRO A 173 9.05 16.97 1.07
C PRO A 173 8.40 15.87 0.23
N TYR A 174 7.27 15.32 0.67
CA TYR A 174 6.69 14.12 0.09
C TYR A 174 5.38 14.43 -0.64
N PRO A 175 5.21 14.01 -1.91
CA PRO A 175 3.95 14.18 -2.61
C PRO A 175 2.82 13.40 -1.93
N VAL A 176 1.62 13.98 -1.95
CA VAL A 176 0.40 13.35 -1.42
C VAL A 176 -0.57 13.08 -2.57
N LEU A 177 -1.03 11.83 -2.68
CA LEU A 177 -2.05 11.39 -3.63
C LEU A 177 -3.39 11.18 -2.90
N PHE A 178 -4.47 11.65 -3.50
CA PHE A 178 -5.82 11.36 -3.02
C PHE A 178 -6.36 10.09 -3.66
N LEU A 179 -6.68 9.08 -2.85
CA LEU A 179 -7.32 7.85 -3.29
C LEU A 179 -8.83 8.05 -3.37
N ASN A 180 -9.44 7.62 -4.48
CA ASN A 180 -10.87 7.77 -4.71
C ASN A 180 -11.47 6.51 -5.37
N ASP A 181 -12.46 5.93 -4.68
CA ASP A 181 -13.14 4.70 -5.07
C ASP A 181 -14.56 4.89 -5.65
N SER A 182 -14.89 6.10 -6.11
CA SER A 182 -16.21 6.45 -6.69
C SER A 182 -16.69 5.55 -7.82
N SER A 183 -15.80 4.83 -8.50
CA SER A 183 -16.19 3.88 -9.56
C SER A 183 -16.69 2.55 -9.01
N ASN A 184 -16.29 2.17 -7.80
CA ASN A 184 -16.54 0.85 -7.22
C ASN A 184 -17.58 0.91 -6.09
N CYS A 185 -17.61 2.02 -5.34
CA CYS A 185 -18.45 2.18 -4.16
C CYS A 185 -19.18 3.52 -4.17
N THR A 186 -20.35 3.54 -3.52
CA THR A 186 -21.04 4.79 -3.20
C THR A 186 -20.14 5.64 -2.29
N ALA A 187 -19.79 6.84 -2.73
CA ALA A 187 -18.90 7.71 -1.98
C ALA A 187 -19.60 8.25 -0.73
N GLY A 188 -18.99 8.06 0.44
CA GLY A 188 -19.45 8.66 1.69
C GLY A 188 -19.06 10.14 1.86
N ASP A 189 -18.24 10.68 0.94
CA ASP A 189 -17.81 12.07 0.94
C ASP A 189 -18.02 12.70 -0.46
N MET A 190 -18.61 13.90 -0.51
CA MET A 190 -18.88 14.61 -1.76
C MET A 190 -17.61 14.87 -2.60
N ARG A 191 -16.45 15.05 -1.95
CA ARG A 191 -15.14 15.25 -2.61
C ARG A 191 -14.68 13.99 -3.34
N ALA A 192 -15.11 12.82 -2.87
CA ALA A 192 -14.76 11.51 -3.40
C ALA A 192 -15.84 10.92 -4.34
N THR A 193 -16.78 11.71 -4.86
CA THR A 193 -17.92 11.18 -5.65
C THR A 193 -17.61 10.88 -7.12
N SER A 194 -16.54 11.44 -7.69
CA SER A 194 -16.17 11.25 -9.09
C SER A 194 -14.71 11.61 -9.34
N LEU A 195 -14.18 11.26 -10.50
CA LEU A 195 -12.87 11.73 -10.95
C LEU A 195 -12.80 13.27 -11.00
N GLN A 196 -13.86 13.93 -11.49
CA GLN A 196 -13.88 15.38 -11.60
C GLN A 196 -13.82 16.07 -10.23
N THR A 197 -14.55 15.55 -9.24
CA THR A 197 -14.52 16.10 -7.88
C THR A 197 -13.18 15.83 -7.21
N ALA A 198 -12.59 14.65 -7.40
CA ALA A 198 -11.26 14.33 -6.87
C ALA A 198 -10.17 15.22 -7.47
N VAL A 199 -10.20 15.46 -8.78
CA VAL A 199 -9.28 16.38 -9.46
C VAL A 199 -9.43 17.81 -8.93
N ARG A 200 -10.66 18.30 -8.76
CA ARG A 200 -10.91 19.62 -8.17
C ARG A 200 -10.40 19.71 -6.73
N PHE A 201 -10.62 18.67 -5.94
CA PHE A 201 -10.14 18.58 -4.57
C PHE A 201 -8.60 18.61 -4.53
N ALA A 202 -7.94 17.73 -5.30
CA ALA A 202 -6.49 17.65 -5.38
C ALA A 202 -5.87 19.00 -5.77
N HIS A 203 -6.39 19.65 -6.82
CA HIS A 203 -5.93 20.96 -7.24
C HIS A 203 -6.18 22.04 -6.17
N ARG A 204 -7.35 22.05 -5.51
CA ARG A 204 -7.71 23.06 -4.51
C ARG A 204 -6.79 23.03 -3.28
N PHE A 205 -6.37 21.85 -2.86
CA PHE A 205 -5.55 21.67 -1.65
C PHE A 205 -4.07 21.42 -1.95
N GLY A 206 -3.64 21.55 -3.21
CA GLY A 206 -2.23 21.41 -3.59
C GLY A 206 -1.70 19.98 -3.46
N LEU A 207 -2.56 18.98 -3.67
CA LEU A 207 -2.12 17.59 -3.73
C LEU A 207 -1.35 17.31 -5.02
N ALA A 208 -0.48 16.31 -5.00
CA ALA A 208 0.35 15.96 -6.16
C ALA A 208 -0.46 15.22 -7.25
N GLY A 209 -1.53 14.53 -6.88
CA GLY A 209 -2.29 13.73 -7.82
C GLY A 209 -3.46 12.97 -7.22
N VAL A 210 -4.07 12.13 -8.06
CA VAL A 210 -5.20 11.27 -7.70
C VAL A 210 -4.89 9.82 -8.04
N ALA A 211 -5.39 8.91 -7.22
CA ALA A 211 -5.30 7.48 -7.40
C ALA A 211 -6.72 6.88 -7.45
N MET A 212 -7.10 6.18 -8.52
CA MET A 212 -8.45 5.61 -8.63
C MET A 212 -8.43 4.19 -9.17
N ALA A 213 -9.59 3.54 -9.15
CA ALA A 213 -9.76 2.26 -9.81
C ALA A 213 -9.38 2.34 -11.31
N SER A 214 -8.91 1.24 -11.88
CA SER A 214 -8.37 1.20 -13.24
C SER A 214 -9.43 1.09 -14.33
N GLU A 215 -10.62 0.60 -13.99
CA GLU A 215 -11.75 0.38 -14.90
C GLU A 215 -12.11 1.65 -15.71
N PRO A 216 -12.26 2.85 -15.10
CA PRO A 216 -12.59 4.06 -15.86
C PRO A 216 -11.49 4.46 -16.85
N PHE A 217 -10.21 4.25 -16.51
CA PHE A 217 -9.08 4.63 -17.37
C PHE A 217 -8.87 3.64 -18.51
N ILE A 218 -9.22 2.36 -18.30
CA ILE A 218 -9.21 1.35 -19.37
C ILE A 218 -10.39 1.58 -20.32
N ALA A 219 -11.59 1.85 -19.78
CA ALA A 219 -12.76 2.15 -20.58
C ALA A 219 -12.61 3.46 -21.38
N SER A 220 -11.96 4.47 -20.79
CA SER A 220 -11.70 5.75 -21.44
C SER A 220 -10.28 6.26 -21.16
N PRO A 221 -9.28 5.85 -21.97
CA PRO A 221 -7.89 6.28 -21.83
C PRO A 221 -7.68 7.79 -21.85
N GLY A 222 -8.60 8.54 -22.46
CA GLY A 222 -8.57 10.01 -22.51
C GLY A 222 -8.67 10.68 -21.13
N LEU A 223 -9.18 9.97 -20.11
CA LEU A 223 -9.25 10.48 -18.74
C LEU A 223 -7.87 10.73 -18.13
N ALA A 224 -6.87 9.90 -18.46
CA ALA A 224 -5.48 10.14 -18.03
C ALA A 224 -4.96 11.49 -18.55
N GLY A 225 -5.28 11.81 -19.81
CA GLY A 225 -4.95 13.10 -20.41
C GLY A 225 -5.70 14.27 -19.75
N PHE A 226 -6.94 14.06 -19.30
CA PHE A 226 -7.69 15.08 -18.56
C PHE A 226 -7.01 15.44 -17.24
N VAL A 227 -6.62 14.44 -16.43
CA VAL A 227 -5.93 14.67 -15.15
C VAL A 227 -4.57 15.34 -15.37
N ARG A 228 -3.79 14.84 -16.34
CA ARG A 228 -2.47 15.41 -16.67
C ARG A 228 -2.54 16.87 -17.09
N ARG A 229 -3.57 17.28 -17.84
CA ARG A 229 -3.79 18.70 -18.22
C ARG A 229 -4.05 19.62 -17.03
N GLN A 230 -4.47 19.07 -15.89
CA GLN A 230 -4.62 19.81 -14.63
C GLN A 230 -3.31 19.87 -13.82
N GLY A 231 -2.20 19.36 -14.36
CA GLY A 231 -0.91 19.33 -13.67
C GLY A 231 -0.82 18.30 -12.55
N LEU A 232 -1.72 17.31 -12.53
CA LEU A 232 -1.80 16.29 -11.50
C LEU A 232 -1.27 14.95 -12.01
N TYR A 233 -0.62 14.20 -11.13
CA TYR A 233 -0.26 12.80 -11.40
C TYR A 233 -1.50 11.91 -11.32
N THR A 234 -1.51 10.87 -12.16
CA THR A 234 -2.57 9.86 -12.18
C THR A 234 -2.01 8.52 -11.78
N ALA A 235 -2.55 7.96 -10.70
CA ALA A 235 -2.29 6.60 -10.28
C ALA A 235 -3.54 5.72 -10.46
N THR A 236 -3.34 4.43 -10.67
CA THR A 236 -4.44 3.46 -10.75
C THR A 236 -4.21 2.26 -9.83
N TYR A 237 -5.29 1.70 -9.32
CA TYR A 237 -5.32 0.42 -8.60
C TYR A 237 -6.49 -0.43 -9.10
N GLY A 238 -6.54 -1.71 -8.74
CA GLY A 238 -7.66 -2.58 -9.07
C GLY A 238 -7.26 -3.84 -9.84
N PRO A 239 -8.21 -4.75 -10.09
CA PRO A 239 -7.93 -6.06 -10.66
C PRO A 239 -7.35 -5.99 -12.08
N LEU A 240 -7.80 -5.04 -12.90
CA LEU A 240 -7.34 -4.90 -14.28
C LEU A 240 -5.87 -4.42 -14.41
N ASN A 241 -5.23 -4.04 -13.29
CA ASN A 241 -3.81 -3.74 -13.27
C ASN A 241 -2.93 -5.00 -13.29
N ASP A 242 -3.51 -6.17 -13.03
CA ASP A 242 -2.80 -7.45 -13.09
C ASP A 242 -2.93 -8.15 -14.46
N ASP A 243 -3.68 -7.54 -15.39
CA ASP A 243 -3.91 -8.03 -16.75
C ASP A 243 -2.96 -7.36 -17.74
N ALA A 244 -2.43 -8.13 -18.69
CA ALA A 244 -1.47 -7.63 -19.68
C ALA A 244 -2.08 -6.49 -20.54
N GLU A 245 -3.30 -6.68 -21.04
CA GLU A 245 -3.99 -5.68 -21.86
C GLU A 245 -4.25 -4.39 -21.07
N GLY A 246 -4.72 -4.51 -19.82
CA GLY A 246 -4.95 -3.36 -18.94
C GLY A 246 -3.66 -2.57 -18.66
N LEU A 247 -2.55 -3.26 -18.42
CA LEU A 247 -1.23 -2.64 -18.26
C LEU A 247 -0.77 -1.90 -19.51
N GLU A 248 -0.93 -2.50 -20.69
CA GLU A 248 -0.54 -1.86 -21.95
C GLU A 248 -1.37 -0.61 -22.25
N LEU A 249 -2.69 -0.68 -22.07
CA LEU A 249 -3.60 0.44 -22.32
C LEU A 249 -3.29 1.60 -21.40
N GLN A 250 -3.09 1.34 -20.11
CA GLN A 250 -2.74 2.36 -19.12
C GLN A 250 -1.36 2.98 -19.40
N ALA A 251 -0.37 2.16 -19.77
CA ALA A 251 0.95 2.66 -20.18
C ALA A 251 0.88 3.55 -21.43
N LYS A 252 0.07 3.18 -22.43
CA LYS A 252 -0.17 3.98 -23.64
C LYS A 252 -0.93 5.27 -23.34
N ALA A 253 -1.89 5.24 -22.41
CA ALA A 253 -2.59 6.43 -21.91
C ALA A 253 -1.68 7.38 -21.12
N GLY A 254 -0.54 6.87 -20.64
CA GLY A 254 0.45 7.58 -19.85
C GLY A 254 0.05 7.73 -18.38
N ILE A 255 -0.62 6.73 -17.81
CA ILE A 255 -0.77 6.65 -16.36
C ILE A 255 0.62 6.68 -15.69
N ASP A 256 0.77 7.50 -14.65
CA ASP A 256 2.07 7.77 -14.03
C ASP A 256 2.47 6.68 -13.02
N LEU A 257 1.49 6.09 -12.33
CA LEU A 257 1.68 5.02 -11.35
C LEU A 257 0.61 3.93 -11.51
N ILE A 258 1.02 2.66 -11.60
CA ILE A 258 0.10 1.52 -11.70
C ILE A 258 0.37 0.58 -10.52
N VAL A 259 -0.59 0.47 -9.60
CA VAL A 259 -0.50 -0.42 -8.44
C VAL A 259 -0.91 -1.83 -8.86
N VAL A 260 0.01 -2.79 -8.73
CA VAL A 260 -0.15 -4.18 -9.19
C VAL A 260 0.02 -5.16 -8.03
N ASN A 261 -0.62 -6.33 -8.12
CA ASN A 261 -0.33 -7.46 -7.25
C ASN A 261 0.72 -8.39 -7.87
N LYS A 262 0.71 -8.55 -9.20
CA LYS A 262 1.62 -9.43 -9.94
C LYS A 262 2.84 -8.67 -10.48
N VAL A 263 3.73 -8.23 -9.59
CA VAL A 263 4.91 -7.40 -9.92
C VAL A 263 5.79 -7.97 -11.04
N LYS A 264 6.09 -9.28 -11.00
CA LYS A 264 6.91 -9.93 -12.03
C LYS A 264 6.26 -9.88 -13.43
N HIS A 265 4.95 -10.12 -13.48
CA HIS A 265 4.18 -10.08 -14.72
C HIS A 265 4.13 -8.65 -15.28
N ALA A 266 3.81 -7.67 -14.43
CA ALA A 266 3.75 -6.27 -14.83
C ALA A 266 5.09 -5.78 -15.40
N ARG A 267 6.22 -6.15 -14.77
CA ARG A 267 7.56 -5.80 -15.25
C ARG A 267 7.85 -6.39 -16.64
N GLN A 268 7.41 -7.62 -16.92
CA GLN A 268 7.61 -8.25 -18.23
C GLN A 268 6.81 -7.54 -19.32
N VAL A 269 5.52 -7.30 -19.10
CA VAL A 269 4.62 -6.65 -20.05
C VAL A 269 5.09 -5.21 -20.33
N LEU A 270 5.31 -4.42 -19.29
CA LEU A 270 5.74 -3.02 -19.45
C LEU A 270 7.12 -2.89 -20.09
N GLY A 271 8.02 -3.86 -19.85
CA GLY A 271 9.33 -3.93 -20.52
C GLY A 271 9.22 -4.11 -22.03
N GLN A 272 8.26 -4.92 -22.51
CA GLN A 272 7.99 -5.11 -23.93
C GLN A 272 7.41 -3.84 -24.58
N VAL A 273 6.48 -3.16 -23.90
CA VAL A 273 5.88 -1.90 -24.37
C VAL A 273 6.92 -0.79 -24.48
N GLN A 274 7.84 -0.69 -23.52
CA GLN A 274 8.93 0.29 -23.56
C GLN A 274 9.95 -0.03 -24.66
N GLY A 275 10.25 -1.32 -24.90
CA GLY A 275 11.10 -1.76 -26.00
C GLY A 275 10.54 -1.41 -27.39
N LEU A 276 9.21 -1.46 -27.56
CA LEU A 276 8.53 -1.01 -28.79
C LEU A 276 8.61 0.51 -29.00
N ARG A 277 8.72 1.28 -27.91
CA ARG A 277 8.82 2.76 -27.97
C ARG A 277 10.23 3.24 -28.38
N MET A 278 11.25 2.38 -28.30
CA MET A 278 12.64 2.69 -28.66
C MET A 278 13.07 2.15 -30.03
N GLN A 279 12.21 1.48 -30.79
CA GLN A 279 12.54 1.17 -32.18
C GLN A 279 12.42 2.45 -33.03
N PRO A 280 13.50 2.92 -33.68
CA PRO A 280 13.38 4.01 -34.63
C PRO A 280 12.51 3.51 -35.79
N LYS A 281 11.51 4.30 -36.19
CA LYS A 281 10.80 4.06 -37.45
C LYS A 281 11.85 4.04 -38.56
N SER A 282 12.25 2.86 -39.03
CA SER A 282 13.00 2.74 -40.27
C SER A 282 12.08 3.17 -41.40
N SER A 283 12.30 4.40 -41.86
CA SER A 283 11.77 4.87 -43.14
C SER A 283 12.20 3.88 -44.22
N GLN A 284 11.24 3.19 -44.82
CA GLN A 284 11.42 2.63 -46.15
C GLN A 284 11.64 3.80 -47.11
N LEU A 285 12.91 4.13 -47.37
CA LEU A 285 13.29 4.86 -48.56
C LEU A 285 13.76 3.82 -49.56
N ASN A 286 12.90 3.52 -50.53
CA ASN A 286 13.25 2.74 -51.71
C ASN A 286 14.43 3.43 -52.41
N THR A 287 15.51 2.67 -52.57
CA THR A 287 16.61 2.99 -53.46
C THR A 287 16.20 2.62 -54.88
N ASP A 288 16.03 3.62 -55.76
CA ASP A 288 16.12 3.44 -57.20
C ASP A 288 16.95 4.59 -57.80
N THR A 289 18.22 4.24 -58.02
CA THR A 289 19.14 4.53 -59.15
C THR A 289 19.01 5.80 -60.04
N ALA A 290 20.20 6.41 -60.23
CA ALA A 290 20.73 7.20 -61.38
C ALA A 290 20.22 8.65 -61.54
N GLU A 291 21.00 9.70 -61.83
CA GLU A 291 22.37 9.92 -62.35
C GLU A 291 22.99 11.23 -61.74
N PRO A 292 24.31 11.48 -61.89
CA PRO A 292 24.92 12.76 -61.54
C PRO A 292 24.96 13.71 -62.76
N CYS A 293 24.41 14.92 -62.65
CA CYS A 293 24.65 15.98 -63.63
C CYS A 293 25.11 17.28 -62.97
N PHE A 294 26.14 17.85 -63.59
CA PHE A 294 26.99 18.96 -63.18
C PHE A 294 26.33 20.36 -63.28
N LEU A 295 26.87 21.28 -62.46
CA LEU A 295 27.20 22.70 -62.70
C LEU A 295 26.12 23.78 -62.95
N ARG A 296 26.36 24.89 -62.22
CA ARG A 296 26.10 26.33 -62.51
C ARG A 296 24.61 26.75 -62.48
N GLN A 297 24.21 27.86 -61.85
CA GLN A 297 24.88 29.09 -61.42
C GLN A 297 24.44 29.49 -60.01
#